data_AF-A0A2J8NSZ6-F1
#
_entry.id   AF-A0A2J8NSZ6-F1
#
_cell.length_a   1.000
_cell.length_b   1.000
_cell.length_c   1.000
_cell.angle_alpha   90.00
_cell.angle_beta   90.00
_cell.angle_gamma   90.00
#
_symmetry.space_group_name_H-M   'P 1'
#
loop_
_entity.id
_entity.type
_entity.pdbx_description
1 polymer ?
#
loop_
_entity_poly.entity_id
_entity_poly.type
_entity_poly.pdbx_seq_one_letter_code
_entity_poly.pdbx_strand_id
1 'polypeptide(L)'
;MVLEMLNPIHYNITSIVPEAMPAATMPVLLLTGLFLLVWNYEGTSSIPGPGYCMGIGPLISHGRFLWMGIGSACNYYNRVYGEFMRVWISGEETLIISKSSSMFHIMKHNHYSSRFGSKLGLQCIGMHEKGIIFNNNPELWKTTRPFFMKALSGPGLVRMVTVCAESLKTHLDRLEEVTNESGYVDVLTLLRRVMLDTSNTLFLRIPLDESAIVVKIQGYFDAWQALLIKPDIFFKISWLYKKYEKSVKDLKDAMEVLIAEKRRRISTEEKLEECMDFATELI
;
A
#
# COMPACT_ATOMS: atom_id res chain seq x y z
N MET A 1 -15.59 10.61 -64.36
CA MET A 1 -15.59 11.86 -63.58
C MET A 1 -15.07 11.60 -62.17
N VAL A 2 -13.84 11.07 -62.04
CA VAL A 2 -13.17 10.76 -60.74
C VAL A 2 -11.66 11.08 -60.81
N LEU A 3 -11.14 11.63 -61.92
CA LEU A 3 -9.69 11.78 -62.14
C LEU A 3 -9.17 13.22 -62.09
N GLU A 4 -9.96 14.19 -61.59
CA GLU A 4 -9.54 15.61 -61.50
C GLU A 4 -9.37 16.14 -60.06
N MET A 5 -9.61 15.33 -59.02
CA MET A 5 -9.50 15.77 -57.62
C MET A 5 -8.14 15.49 -56.95
N LEU A 6 -7.16 14.96 -57.66
CA LEU A 6 -5.83 14.66 -57.14
C LEU A 6 -4.78 15.51 -57.86
N ASN A 7 -4.78 16.82 -57.61
CA ASN A 7 -3.64 17.66 -57.95
C ASN A 7 -3.20 18.42 -56.69
N PRO A 8 -2.01 18.14 -56.12
CA PRO A 8 -1.54 18.83 -54.93
C PRO A 8 -1.01 20.20 -55.35
N ILE A 9 -1.83 21.23 -55.20
CA ILE A 9 -1.36 22.62 -55.34
C ILE A 9 -0.33 22.85 -54.22
N HIS A 10 0.95 22.91 -54.61
CA HIS A 10 2.05 23.36 -53.78
C HIS A 10 1.77 24.81 -53.36
N TYR A 11 1.36 25.00 -52.11
CA TYR A 11 1.38 26.32 -51.49
C TYR A 11 2.71 26.51 -50.75
N ASN A 12 3.48 27.49 -51.21
CA ASN A 12 4.70 27.97 -50.58
C ASN A 12 4.46 28.31 -49.10
N ILE A 13 5.15 27.60 -48.21
CA ILE A 13 5.23 27.93 -46.79
C ILE A 13 6.26 29.06 -46.65
N THR A 14 5.82 30.29 -46.83
CA THR A 14 6.53 31.45 -46.30
C THR A 14 5.55 32.59 -46.11
N SER A 15 5.56 33.13 -44.89
CA SER A 15 4.77 34.25 -44.39
C SER A 15 3.46 33.91 -43.67
N ILE A 16 3.29 34.62 -42.55
CA ILE A 16 2.11 34.80 -41.72
C ILE A 16 1.98 33.80 -40.56
N VAL A 17 2.60 34.17 -39.44
CA VAL A 17 2.08 33.85 -38.09
C VAL A 17 0.81 34.67 -37.90
N PRO A 18 -0.39 34.08 -37.75
CA PRO A 18 -1.56 34.81 -37.32
C PRO A 18 -1.64 34.78 -35.78
N GLU A 19 -1.68 35.96 -35.15
CA GLU A 19 -1.98 36.19 -33.73
C GLU A 19 -3.44 35.86 -33.33
N ALA A 20 -4.17 35.11 -34.16
CA ALA A 20 -5.52 34.62 -33.86
C ALA A 20 -5.45 33.11 -33.67
N MET A 21 -6.06 32.58 -32.59
CA MET A 21 -6.20 31.13 -32.41
C MET A 21 -6.63 30.50 -33.75
N PRO A 22 -5.92 29.49 -34.29
CA PRO A 22 -6.17 29.00 -35.63
C PRO A 22 -7.64 28.64 -35.78
N ALA A 23 -8.33 29.11 -36.83
CA ALA A 23 -9.76 28.84 -37.05
C ALA A 23 -10.13 27.34 -37.03
N ALA A 24 -9.12 26.46 -37.20
CA ALA A 24 -9.23 25.01 -37.07
C ALA A 24 -9.25 24.46 -35.62
N THR A 25 -8.82 25.22 -34.61
CA THR A 25 -8.75 24.75 -33.21
C THR A 25 -10.13 24.53 -32.60
N MET A 26 -11.09 25.43 -32.84
CA MET A 26 -12.46 25.29 -32.32
C MET A 26 -13.23 24.10 -32.93
N PRO A 27 -13.21 23.87 -34.26
CA PRO A 27 -13.79 22.66 -34.86
C PRO A 27 -13.14 21.38 -34.34
N VAL A 28 -11.81 21.35 -34.18
CA VAL A 28 -11.09 20.17 -33.66
C VAL A 28 -11.47 19.89 -32.22
N LEU A 29 -11.55 20.91 -31.35
CA LEU A 29 -11.98 20.73 -29.96
C LEU A 29 -13.44 20.25 -29.88
N LEU A 30 -14.34 20.79 -30.71
CA LEU A 30 -15.73 20.35 -30.77
C LEU A 30 -15.85 18.91 -31.28
N LEU A 31 -15.13 18.54 -32.34
CA LEU A 31 -15.07 17.17 -32.83
C LEU A 31 -14.50 16.23 -31.77
N THR A 32 -13.42 16.61 -31.10
CA THR A 32 -12.80 15.80 -30.02
C THR A 32 -13.78 15.63 -28.85
N GLY A 33 -14.47 16.70 -28.45
CA GLY A 33 -15.52 16.66 -27.43
C GLY A 33 -16.71 15.80 -27.82
N LEU A 34 -17.12 15.84 -29.09
CA LEU A 34 -18.21 15.03 -29.62
C LEU A 34 -17.81 13.54 -29.71
N PHE A 35 -16.59 13.23 -30.15
CA PHE A 35 -16.03 11.88 -30.10
C PHE A 35 -15.93 11.35 -28.66
N LEU A 36 -15.54 12.20 -27.69
CA LEU A 36 -15.53 11.83 -26.27
C LEU A 36 -16.94 11.52 -25.75
N LEU A 37 -17.93 12.31 -26.12
CA LEU A 37 -19.32 12.11 -25.73
C LEU A 37 -19.90 10.82 -26.34
N VAL A 38 -19.71 10.61 -27.64
CA VAL A 38 -20.19 9.41 -28.35
C VAL A 38 -19.48 8.15 -27.82
N TRP A 39 -18.17 8.21 -27.59
CA TRP A 39 -17.41 7.09 -27.02
C TRP A 39 -17.80 6.76 -25.58
N ASN A 40 -18.04 7.77 -24.75
CA ASN A 40 -18.56 7.56 -23.39
C ASN A 40 -20.01 7.03 -23.40
N TYR A 41 -20.77 7.25 -24.47
CA TYR A 41 -22.15 6.78 -24.60
C TYR A 41 -22.25 5.34 -25.12
N GLU A 42 -21.43 4.96 -26.11
CA GLU A 42 -21.42 3.60 -26.68
C GLU A 42 -20.61 2.60 -25.85
N GLY A 43 -19.69 3.07 -25.00
CA GLY A 43 -18.80 2.24 -24.19
C GLY A 43 -19.28 1.89 -22.77
N THR A 44 -20.53 2.19 -22.38
CA THR A 44 -21.06 1.85 -21.04
C THR A 44 -21.39 0.36 -20.91
N SER A 45 -20.36 -0.47 -20.99
CA SER A 45 -20.42 -1.86 -20.54
C SER A 45 -20.57 -1.88 -19.01
N SER A 46 -21.82 -1.89 -18.53
CA SER A 46 -22.35 -2.44 -17.27
C SER A 46 -21.80 -1.98 -15.90
N ILE A 47 -20.56 -1.46 -15.78
CA ILE A 47 -19.92 -1.16 -14.48
C ILE A 47 -19.96 0.35 -14.18
N PRO A 48 -20.58 0.78 -13.07
CA PRO A 48 -20.62 2.20 -12.67
C PRO A 48 -19.24 2.79 -12.42
N GLY A 49 -19.04 4.08 -12.72
CA GLY A 49 -17.81 4.80 -12.38
C GLY A 49 -17.59 6.07 -13.21
N PRO A 50 -16.53 6.84 -12.93
CA PRO A 50 -16.10 7.95 -13.78
C PRO A 50 -15.84 7.49 -15.22
N GLY A 51 -16.12 8.37 -16.18
CA GLY A 51 -15.77 8.16 -17.59
C GLY A 51 -14.26 8.14 -17.82
N TYR A 52 -13.81 7.36 -18.79
CA TYR A 52 -12.38 7.21 -19.09
C TYR A 52 -11.76 8.47 -19.71
N CYS A 53 -12.54 9.20 -20.52
CA CYS A 53 -12.17 10.49 -21.13
C CYS A 53 -10.74 10.51 -21.73
N MET A 54 -10.42 9.56 -22.61
CA MET A 54 -9.10 9.42 -23.28
C MET A 54 -7.88 9.53 -22.33
N GLY A 55 -7.95 8.90 -21.16
CA GLY A 55 -6.85 8.85 -20.18
C GLY A 55 -6.89 9.96 -19.12
N ILE A 56 -7.77 10.95 -19.25
CA ILE A 56 -7.98 11.97 -18.21
C ILE A 56 -8.72 11.39 -17.00
N GLY A 57 -9.66 10.48 -17.21
CA GLY A 57 -10.38 9.77 -16.14
C GLY A 57 -9.43 9.09 -15.15
N PRO A 58 -8.49 8.25 -15.64
CA PRO A 58 -7.47 7.63 -14.80
C PRO A 58 -6.60 8.60 -14.00
N LEU A 59 -6.19 9.72 -14.60
CA LEU A 59 -5.36 10.73 -13.94
C LEU A 59 -6.11 11.41 -12.79
N ILE A 60 -7.38 11.79 -13.03
CA ILE A 60 -8.22 12.41 -12.00
C ILE A 60 -8.54 11.40 -10.90
N SER A 61 -8.82 10.14 -11.25
CA SER A 61 -9.13 9.13 -10.24
C SER A 61 -7.95 8.88 -9.33
N HIS A 62 -6.77 8.62 -9.91
CA HIS A 62 -5.54 8.38 -9.15
C HIS A 62 -5.13 9.64 -8.36
N GLY A 63 -5.20 10.82 -8.97
CA GLY A 63 -4.93 12.08 -8.28
C GLY A 63 -5.82 12.29 -7.04
N ARG A 64 -7.11 11.94 -7.13
CA ARG A 64 -8.04 11.99 -5.99
C ARG A 64 -7.63 11.05 -4.85
N PHE A 65 -7.16 9.84 -5.16
CA PHE A 65 -6.62 8.92 -4.15
C PHE A 65 -5.39 9.47 -3.44
N LEU A 66 -4.50 10.14 -4.18
CA LEU A 66 -3.29 10.75 -3.61
C LEU A 66 -3.61 11.99 -2.77
N TRP A 67 -4.66 12.74 -3.11
CA TRP A 67 -5.07 13.95 -2.40
C TRP A 67 -5.88 13.66 -1.15
N MET A 68 -6.91 12.81 -1.26
CA MET A 68 -7.84 12.56 -0.14
C MET A 68 -7.33 11.46 0.80
N GLY A 69 -6.49 10.54 0.30
CA GLY A 69 -6.16 9.28 0.96
C GLY A 69 -7.11 8.14 0.54
N ILE A 70 -6.67 6.90 0.71
CA ILE A 70 -7.36 5.71 0.18
C ILE A 70 -8.78 5.57 0.74
N GLY A 71 -8.95 5.62 2.06
CA GLY A 71 -10.24 5.38 2.71
C GLY A 71 -11.31 6.42 2.34
N SER A 72 -10.97 7.70 2.37
CA SER A 72 -11.88 8.80 2.04
C SER A 72 -12.20 8.85 0.54
N ALA A 73 -11.25 8.54 -0.34
CA ALA A 73 -11.47 8.41 -1.78
C ALA A 73 -12.42 7.25 -2.10
N CYS A 74 -12.25 6.08 -1.47
CA CYS A 74 -13.19 4.97 -1.59
C CYS A 74 -14.61 5.36 -1.17
N ASN A 75 -14.76 6.02 0.00
CA ASN A 75 -16.05 6.50 0.46
C ASN A 75 -16.68 7.54 -0.48
N TYR A 76 -15.87 8.43 -1.06
CA TYR A 76 -16.34 9.38 -2.06
C TYR A 76 -16.90 8.66 -3.29
N TYR A 77 -16.16 7.71 -3.85
CA TYR A 77 -16.58 7.01 -5.06
C TYR A 77 -17.79 6.12 -4.84
N ASN A 78 -17.86 5.40 -3.71
CA ASN A 78 -19.05 4.60 -3.37
C ASN A 78 -20.30 5.46 -3.23
N ARG A 79 -20.18 6.63 -2.57
CA ARG A 79 -21.31 7.55 -2.39
C ARG A 79 -21.78 8.17 -3.72
N VAL A 80 -20.89 8.39 -4.68
CA VAL A 80 -21.21 9.08 -5.95
C VAL A 80 -21.69 8.10 -7.03
N TYR A 81 -21.08 6.92 -7.13
CA TYR A 81 -21.31 5.98 -8.24
C TYR A 81 -22.01 4.67 -7.81
N GLY A 82 -22.18 4.45 -6.50
CA GLY A 82 -22.80 3.27 -5.92
C GLY A 82 -21.82 2.27 -5.31
N GLU A 83 -22.37 1.25 -4.65
CA GLU A 83 -21.64 0.29 -3.79
C GLU A 83 -20.76 -0.74 -4.54
N PHE A 84 -20.72 -0.68 -5.87
CA PHE A 84 -19.85 -1.47 -6.73
C PHE A 84 -19.53 -0.62 -7.95
N MET A 85 -18.30 -0.15 -8.04
CA MET A 85 -17.89 0.81 -9.07
C MET A 85 -16.42 0.63 -9.47
N ARG A 86 -16.04 1.22 -10.61
CA ARG A 86 -14.69 1.15 -11.20
C ARG A 86 -13.98 2.50 -11.11
N VAL A 87 -12.71 2.47 -10.72
CA VAL A 87 -11.75 3.58 -10.81
C VAL A 87 -10.46 3.09 -11.50
N TRP A 88 -9.49 3.99 -11.66
CA TRP A 88 -8.14 3.61 -12.03
C TRP A 88 -7.12 4.08 -10.99
N ILE A 89 -6.16 3.21 -10.69
CA ILE A 89 -5.00 3.49 -9.84
C ILE A 89 -3.77 3.01 -10.62
N SER A 90 -2.80 3.91 -10.84
CA SER A 90 -1.57 3.60 -11.60
C SER A 90 -1.81 3.03 -13.01
N GLY A 91 -2.94 3.40 -13.65
CA GLY A 91 -3.30 2.96 -15.00
C GLY A 91 -4.07 1.62 -15.04
N GLU A 92 -4.17 0.90 -13.93
CA GLU A 92 -4.93 -0.34 -13.84
C GLU A 92 -6.38 -0.07 -13.40
N GLU A 93 -7.34 -0.80 -13.98
CA GLU A 93 -8.73 -0.76 -13.53
C GLU A 93 -8.83 -1.41 -12.15
N THR A 94 -9.36 -0.66 -11.19
CA THR A 94 -9.56 -1.12 -9.82
C THR A 94 -11.02 -0.97 -9.44
N LEU A 95 -11.62 -2.05 -8.92
CA LEU A 95 -12.99 -2.02 -8.44
C LEU A 95 -13.01 -1.62 -6.95
N ILE A 96 -13.89 -0.67 -6.61
CA ILE A 96 -14.21 -0.31 -5.22
C ILE A 96 -15.58 -0.90 -4.91
N ILE A 97 -15.64 -1.73 -3.88
CA ILE A 97 -16.80 -2.56 -3.59
C ILE A 97 -17.10 -2.51 -2.09
N SER A 98 -18.33 -2.13 -1.75
CA SER A 98 -18.90 -2.20 -0.40
C SER A 98 -20.06 -3.19 -0.29
N LYS A 99 -20.50 -3.77 -1.42
CA LYS A 99 -21.50 -4.86 -1.42
C LYS A 99 -21.01 -6.09 -0.66
N SER A 100 -21.75 -6.49 0.38
CA SER A 100 -21.45 -7.65 1.23
C SER A 100 -21.35 -8.96 0.44
N SER A 101 -22.26 -9.21 -0.51
CA SER A 101 -22.25 -10.43 -1.34
C SER A 101 -20.98 -10.53 -2.20
N SER A 102 -20.56 -9.43 -2.81
CA SER A 102 -19.32 -9.35 -3.59
C SER A 102 -18.09 -9.52 -2.70
N MET A 103 -18.06 -8.90 -1.52
CA MET A 103 -16.98 -9.06 -0.55
C MET A 103 -16.81 -10.54 -0.13
N PHE A 104 -17.92 -11.22 0.20
CA PHE A 104 -17.89 -12.63 0.56
C PHE A 104 -17.36 -13.51 -0.58
N HIS A 105 -17.81 -13.26 -1.82
CA HIS A 105 -17.31 -13.97 -2.99
C HIS A 105 -15.79 -13.79 -3.15
N ILE A 106 -15.31 -12.54 -3.07
CA ILE A 106 -13.87 -12.22 -3.22
C ILE A 106 -13.04 -12.90 -2.13
N MET A 107 -13.45 -12.81 -0.86
CA MET A 107 -12.69 -13.41 0.25
C MET A 107 -12.75 -14.94 0.30
N LYS A 108 -13.79 -15.55 -0.30
CA LYS A 108 -13.97 -17.01 -0.31
C LYS A 108 -13.12 -17.72 -1.36
N HIS A 109 -12.92 -17.11 -2.53
CA HIS A 109 -12.29 -17.78 -3.67
C HIS A 109 -10.78 -17.49 -3.77
N ASN A 110 -10.00 -18.55 -3.95
CA ASN A 110 -8.53 -18.49 -3.92
C ASN A 110 -7.89 -17.65 -5.04
N HIS A 111 -8.59 -17.44 -6.16
CA HIS A 111 -8.07 -16.61 -7.26
C HIS A 111 -8.07 -15.10 -6.94
N TYR A 112 -8.56 -14.70 -5.77
CA TYR A 112 -8.41 -13.36 -5.22
C TYR A 112 -7.40 -13.28 -4.07
N SER A 113 -6.65 -14.36 -3.79
CA SER A 113 -5.61 -14.40 -2.75
C SER A 113 -4.33 -13.67 -3.20
N SER A 114 -4.46 -12.39 -3.53
CA SER A 114 -3.38 -11.48 -3.87
C SER A 114 -3.76 -10.04 -3.52
N ARG A 115 -2.79 -9.15 -3.42
CA ARG A 115 -3.01 -7.71 -3.25
C ARG A 115 -2.35 -6.95 -4.41
N PHE A 116 -2.47 -5.64 -4.40
CA PHE A 116 -1.86 -4.78 -5.42
C PHE A 116 -1.25 -3.53 -4.76
N GLY A 117 -0.36 -2.88 -5.49
CA GLY A 117 0.33 -1.67 -5.07
C GLY A 117 1.46 -1.34 -6.04
N SER A 118 2.04 -0.15 -5.90
CA SER A 118 3.20 0.28 -6.66
C SER A 118 4.34 -0.72 -6.47
N LYS A 119 4.80 -1.34 -7.56
CA LYS A 119 5.93 -2.27 -7.53
C LYS A 119 7.18 -1.60 -6.93
N LEU A 120 7.48 -0.37 -7.35
CA LEU A 120 8.60 0.41 -6.84
C LEU A 120 8.43 0.75 -5.35
N GLY A 121 7.21 1.10 -4.93
CA GLY A 121 6.89 1.34 -3.52
C GLY A 121 7.08 0.09 -2.66
N LEU A 122 6.55 -1.05 -3.11
CA LEU A 122 6.67 -2.35 -2.42
C LEU A 122 8.12 -2.84 -2.37
N GLN A 123 8.91 -2.60 -3.43
CA GLN A 123 10.35 -2.90 -3.44
C GLN A 123 11.10 -2.02 -2.45
N CYS A 124 10.79 -0.73 -2.40
CA CYS A 124 11.42 0.23 -1.47
C CYS A 124 11.20 -0.18 -0.01
N ILE A 125 9.99 -0.58 0.38
CA ILE A 125 9.68 -1.02 1.75
C ILE A 125 10.03 -2.50 2.02
N GLY A 126 10.46 -3.25 1.00
CA GLY A 126 10.81 -4.67 1.13
C GLY A 126 9.63 -5.65 1.25
N MET A 127 8.43 -5.27 0.78
CA MET A 127 7.25 -6.14 0.73
C MET A 127 6.97 -6.74 -0.66
N HIS A 128 7.67 -6.30 -1.70
CA HIS A 128 7.53 -6.89 -3.04
C HIS A 128 8.06 -8.32 -3.05
N GLU A 129 7.16 -9.28 -3.28
CA GLU A 129 7.45 -10.72 -3.29
C GLU A 129 8.19 -11.18 -2.02
N LYS A 130 7.93 -10.53 -0.88
CA LYS A 130 8.54 -10.83 0.43
C LYS A 130 7.52 -10.64 1.54
N GLY A 131 7.68 -11.40 2.63
CA GLY A 131 6.70 -11.44 3.72
C GLY A 131 5.35 -12.00 3.26
N ILE A 132 4.27 -11.60 3.92
CA ILE A 132 2.90 -12.08 3.60
C ILE A 132 1.85 -10.97 3.44
N ILE A 133 2.12 -9.74 3.93
CA ILE A 133 1.09 -8.69 3.99
C ILE A 133 0.75 -8.19 2.59
N PHE A 134 1.77 -7.78 1.82
CA PHE A 134 1.67 -7.32 0.43
C PHE A 134 2.52 -8.18 -0.53
N ASN A 135 2.71 -9.45 -0.18
CA ASN A 135 3.36 -10.41 -1.07
C ASN A 135 2.36 -10.89 -2.12
N ASN A 136 2.56 -10.45 -3.36
CA ASN A 136 1.66 -10.73 -4.47
C ASN A 136 2.10 -11.94 -5.31
N ASN A 137 3.16 -12.65 -4.90
CA ASN A 137 3.62 -13.89 -5.52
C ASN A 137 2.85 -15.08 -4.89
N PRO A 138 1.92 -15.73 -5.61
CA PRO A 138 1.03 -16.73 -5.03
C PRO A 138 1.76 -17.95 -4.45
N GLU A 139 2.79 -18.43 -5.13
CA GLU A 139 3.57 -19.59 -4.72
C GLU A 139 4.33 -19.30 -3.42
N LEU A 140 5.06 -18.18 -3.38
CA LEU A 140 5.84 -17.79 -2.21
C LEU A 140 4.96 -17.40 -1.02
N TRP A 141 3.83 -16.73 -1.27
CA TRP A 141 2.86 -16.44 -0.22
C TRP A 141 2.29 -17.72 0.39
N LYS A 142 1.97 -18.72 -0.43
CA LYS A 142 1.41 -20.01 0.01
C LYS A 142 2.39 -20.82 0.85
N THR A 143 3.70 -20.73 0.59
CA THR A 143 4.74 -21.40 1.39
C THR A 143 5.12 -20.63 2.65
N THR A 144 5.01 -19.29 2.64
CA THR A 144 5.39 -18.45 3.79
C THR A 144 4.26 -18.31 4.82
N ARG A 145 3.00 -18.23 4.37
CA ARG A 145 1.83 -18.07 5.25
C ARG A 145 1.70 -19.13 6.36
N PRO A 146 1.99 -20.43 6.13
CA PRO A 146 1.90 -21.46 7.17
C PRO A 146 2.69 -21.16 8.45
N PHE A 147 3.89 -20.57 8.34
CA PHE A 147 4.69 -20.17 9.51
C PHE A 147 3.94 -19.18 10.41
N PHE A 148 3.32 -18.17 9.81
CA PHE A 148 2.48 -17.20 10.54
C PHE A 148 1.23 -17.86 11.14
N MET A 149 0.54 -18.73 10.39
CA MET A 149 -0.65 -19.41 10.88
C MET A 149 -0.34 -20.29 12.10
N LYS A 150 0.79 -21.00 12.08
CA LYS A 150 1.24 -21.84 13.19
C LYS A 150 1.57 -21.00 14.42
N ALA A 151 2.34 -19.92 14.26
CA ALA A 151 2.72 -19.04 15.36
C ALA A 151 1.53 -18.29 16.00
N LEU A 152 0.51 -17.96 15.22
CA LEU A 152 -0.67 -17.19 15.65
C LEU A 152 -1.84 -18.07 16.16
N SER A 153 -1.64 -19.38 16.29
CA SER A 153 -2.68 -20.32 16.73
C SER A 153 -2.14 -21.34 17.75
N GLY A 154 -3.04 -22.19 18.26
CA GLY A 154 -2.69 -23.28 19.17
C GLY A 154 -1.98 -22.80 20.46
N PRO A 155 -0.84 -23.40 20.84
CA PRO A 155 -0.18 -23.07 22.12
C PRO A 155 0.38 -21.64 22.16
N GLY A 156 0.74 -21.05 21.01
CA GLY A 156 1.17 -19.66 20.94
C GLY A 156 0.06 -18.70 21.37
N LEU A 157 -1.17 -18.96 20.93
CA LEU A 157 -2.34 -18.19 21.32
C LEU A 157 -2.69 -18.34 22.80
N VAL A 158 -2.53 -19.55 23.38
CA VAL A 158 -2.73 -19.76 24.82
C VAL A 158 -1.68 -19.00 25.63
N ARG A 159 -0.40 -19.01 25.23
CA ARG A 159 0.65 -18.24 25.91
C ARG A 159 0.43 -16.73 25.79
N MET A 160 -0.12 -16.27 24.67
CA MET A 160 -0.37 -14.85 24.41
C MET A 160 -1.19 -14.18 25.52
N VAL A 161 -2.19 -14.86 26.09
CA VAL A 161 -3.05 -14.25 27.13
C VAL A 161 -2.24 -13.82 28.36
N THR A 162 -1.33 -14.68 28.84
CA THR A 162 -0.48 -14.39 29.99
C THR A 162 0.60 -13.38 29.63
N VAL A 163 1.23 -13.52 28.45
CA VAL A 163 2.26 -12.58 27.99
C VAL A 163 1.71 -11.16 27.87
N CYS A 164 0.52 -10.98 27.26
CA CYS A 164 -0.14 -9.68 27.19
C CYS A 164 -0.42 -9.09 28.57
N ALA A 165 -0.91 -9.92 29.50
CA ALA A 165 -1.25 -9.46 30.85
C ALA A 165 -0.01 -8.99 31.62
N GLU A 166 1.08 -9.77 31.59
CA GLU A 166 2.32 -9.42 32.29
C GLU A 166 3.04 -8.23 31.63
N SER A 167 3.04 -8.17 30.29
CA SER A 167 3.57 -7.02 29.56
C SER A 167 2.81 -5.74 29.92
N LEU A 168 1.48 -5.77 29.91
CA LEU A 168 0.66 -4.62 30.29
C LEU A 168 0.87 -4.20 31.75
N LYS A 169 0.88 -5.15 32.70
CA LYS A 169 1.14 -4.86 34.12
C LYS A 169 2.49 -4.16 34.30
N THR A 170 3.56 -4.71 33.73
CA THR A 170 4.91 -4.15 33.82
C THR A 170 5.01 -2.73 33.25
N HIS A 171 4.18 -2.41 32.25
CA HIS A 171 4.12 -1.06 31.68
C HIS A 171 3.23 -0.12 32.49
N LEU A 172 2.16 -0.62 33.12
CA LEU A 172 1.32 0.16 34.04
C LEU A 172 2.05 0.48 35.34
N ASP A 173 2.96 -0.39 35.79
CA ASP A 173 3.84 -0.15 36.94
C ASP A 173 4.90 0.93 36.64
N ARG A 174 5.14 1.24 35.36
CA ARG A 174 6.10 2.25 34.86
C ARG A 174 5.40 3.38 34.11
N LEU A 175 4.20 3.75 34.55
CA LEU A 175 3.35 4.72 33.86
C LEU A 175 4.01 6.11 33.75
N GLU A 176 4.95 6.43 34.65
CA GLU A 176 5.75 7.66 34.62
C GLU A 176 6.55 7.84 33.33
N GLU A 177 6.91 6.75 32.62
CA GLU A 177 7.63 6.85 31.34
C GLU A 177 6.80 7.43 30.19
N VAL A 178 5.47 7.45 30.35
CA VAL A 178 4.50 7.88 29.32
C VAL A 178 3.50 8.92 29.83
N THR A 179 3.70 9.42 31.06
CA THR A 179 2.82 10.42 31.68
C THR A 179 3.54 11.77 31.74
N ASN A 180 2.85 12.84 31.35
CA ASN A 180 3.39 14.20 31.49
C ASN A 180 3.23 14.75 32.93
N GLU A 181 3.82 15.91 33.21
CA GLU A 181 3.74 16.57 34.53
C GLU A 181 2.31 16.91 34.98
N SER A 182 1.37 17.06 34.02
CA SER A 182 -0.05 17.32 34.29
C SER A 182 -0.89 16.06 34.49
N GLY A 183 -0.29 14.88 34.46
CA GLY A 183 -0.98 13.59 34.62
C GLY A 183 -1.66 13.04 33.36
N TYR A 184 -1.41 13.62 32.17
CA TYR A 184 -1.90 13.07 30.92
C TYR A 184 -0.97 11.97 30.40
N VAL A 185 -1.56 10.79 30.16
CA VAL A 185 -0.86 9.61 29.65
C VAL A 185 -0.91 9.60 28.12
N ASP A 186 0.25 9.40 27.47
CA ASP A 186 0.30 9.05 26.05
C ASP A 186 -0.07 7.57 25.86
N VAL A 187 -1.38 7.32 25.83
CA VAL A 187 -1.96 5.97 25.65
C VAL A 187 -1.50 5.33 24.35
N LEU A 188 -1.26 6.10 23.28
CA LEU A 188 -0.82 5.54 22.01
C LEU A 188 0.60 5.00 22.11
N THR A 189 1.51 5.73 22.77
CA THR A 189 2.87 5.25 22.99
C THR A 189 2.90 4.06 23.95
N LEU A 190 2.12 4.11 25.04
CA LEU A 190 1.95 2.99 25.96
C LEU A 190 1.53 1.70 25.24
N LEU A 191 0.44 1.76 24.47
CA LEU A 191 -0.08 0.59 23.77
C LEU A 191 0.92 0.09 22.71
N ARG A 192 1.62 0.97 22.00
CA ARG A 192 2.64 0.54 21.01
C ARG A 192 3.80 -0.20 21.65
N ARG A 193 4.28 0.25 22.82
CA ARG A 193 5.34 -0.43 23.58
C ARG A 193 4.90 -1.81 24.05
N VAL A 194 3.73 -1.89 24.72
CA VAL A 194 3.13 -3.17 25.16
C VAL A 194 2.95 -4.14 23.98
N MET A 195 2.43 -3.68 22.85
CA MET A 195 2.25 -4.53 21.66
C MET A 195 3.57 -5.01 21.07
N LEU A 196 4.61 -4.18 21.09
CA LEU A 196 5.96 -4.55 20.65
C LEU A 196 6.60 -5.57 21.59
N ASP A 197 6.58 -5.33 22.90
CA ASP A 197 7.12 -6.23 23.91
C ASP A 197 6.41 -7.60 23.86
N THR A 198 5.08 -7.60 23.82
CA THR A 198 4.26 -8.81 23.65
C THR A 198 4.67 -9.58 22.39
N SER A 199 4.79 -8.90 21.24
CA SER A 199 5.17 -9.54 19.98
C SER A 199 6.60 -10.11 20.04
N ASN A 200 7.54 -9.35 20.60
CA ASN A 200 8.92 -9.79 20.77
C ASN A 200 8.99 -11.04 21.66
N THR A 201 8.41 -10.97 22.85
CA THR A 201 8.42 -12.07 23.83
C THR A 201 7.75 -13.34 23.29
N LEU A 202 6.75 -13.22 22.41
CA LEU A 202 6.13 -14.41 21.82
C LEU A 202 6.89 -14.98 20.62
N PHE A 203 7.43 -14.12 19.73
CA PHE A 203 7.88 -14.52 18.40
C PHE A 203 9.39 -14.42 18.14
N LEU A 204 10.15 -13.66 18.92
CA LEU A 204 11.58 -13.41 18.67
C LEU A 204 12.46 -13.62 19.92
N ARG A 205 12.05 -13.07 21.06
CA ARG A 205 12.65 -13.20 22.39
C ARG A 205 14.08 -12.68 22.50
N ILE A 206 14.37 -11.56 21.84
CA ILE A 206 15.66 -10.88 21.93
C ILE A 206 15.48 -9.55 22.64
N PRO A 207 16.29 -9.21 23.65
CA PRO A 207 16.26 -7.89 24.29
C PRO A 207 16.41 -6.77 23.27
N LEU A 208 15.55 -5.75 23.35
CA LEU A 208 15.54 -4.62 22.43
C LEU A 208 15.15 -3.33 23.15
N ASP A 209 15.47 -2.19 22.53
CA ASP A 209 14.99 -0.88 23.00
C ASP A 209 13.59 -0.61 22.42
N GLU A 210 12.57 -0.76 23.26
CA GLU A 210 11.18 -0.60 22.85
C GLU A 210 10.87 0.80 22.34
N SER A 211 11.42 1.84 23.01
CA SER A 211 11.18 3.23 22.64
C SER A 211 11.73 3.53 21.26
N ALA A 212 12.97 3.12 20.99
CA ALA A 212 13.61 3.34 19.70
C ALA A 212 12.93 2.54 18.58
N ILE A 213 12.58 1.28 18.83
CA ILE A 213 11.96 0.43 17.80
C ILE A 213 10.53 0.87 17.49
N VAL A 214 9.73 1.30 18.48
CA VAL A 214 8.38 1.84 18.23
C VAL A 214 8.43 3.04 17.27
N VAL A 215 9.34 3.98 17.48
CA VAL A 215 9.50 5.15 16.59
C VAL A 215 9.89 4.72 15.17
N LYS A 216 10.78 3.74 15.04
CA LYS A 216 11.19 3.19 13.74
C LYS A 216 10.05 2.44 13.04
N ILE A 217 9.21 1.71 13.78
CA ILE A 217 8.01 1.05 13.26
C ILE A 217 7.01 2.08 12.73
N GLN A 218 6.80 3.19 13.46
CA GLN A 218 5.96 4.29 12.99
C GLN A 218 6.50 4.88 11.68
N GLY A 219 7.79 5.17 11.60
CA GLY A 219 8.43 5.68 10.38
C GLY A 219 8.32 4.70 9.20
N TYR A 220 8.43 3.40 9.45
CA TYR A 220 8.20 2.36 8.44
C TYR A 220 6.74 2.32 7.97
N PHE A 221 5.78 2.45 8.90
CA PHE A 221 4.36 2.51 8.56
C PHE A 221 4.02 3.74 7.71
N ASP A 222 4.59 4.89 8.04
CA ASP A 222 4.46 6.11 7.24
C ASP A 222 5.02 5.92 5.83
N ALA A 223 6.19 5.28 5.70
CA ALA A 223 6.79 4.94 4.41
C ALA A 223 5.90 3.99 3.60
N TRP A 224 5.40 2.93 4.23
CA TRP A 224 4.49 1.98 3.59
C TRP A 224 3.22 2.68 3.09
N GLN A 225 2.53 3.43 3.95
CA GLN A 225 1.31 4.14 3.58
C GLN A 225 1.57 5.17 2.45
N ALA A 226 2.67 5.92 2.54
CA ALA A 226 2.98 6.96 1.58
C ALA A 226 3.33 6.42 0.19
N LEU A 227 4.05 5.30 0.11
CA LEU A 227 4.59 4.76 -1.15
C LEU A 227 3.69 3.73 -1.83
N LEU A 228 2.71 3.17 -1.11
CA LEU A 228 1.90 2.02 -1.57
C LEU A 228 1.24 2.22 -2.94
N ILE A 229 0.74 3.41 -3.23
CA ILE A 229 0.01 3.72 -4.48
C ILE A 229 0.61 4.89 -5.24
N LYS A 230 1.89 5.24 -4.98
CA LYS A 230 2.54 6.32 -5.72
C LYS A 230 2.81 5.90 -7.17
N PRO A 231 2.57 6.79 -8.14
CA PRO A 231 2.88 6.50 -9.54
C PRO A 231 4.39 6.43 -9.73
N ASP A 232 4.85 5.69 -10.75
CA ASP A 232 6.28 5.48 -11.00
C ASP A 232 7.07 6.79 -11.21
N ILE A 233 6.40 7.83 -11.71
CA ILE A 233 6.98 9.17 -11.88
C ILE A 233 7.49 9.74 -10.53
N PHE A 234 6.83 9.42 -9.42
CA PHE A 234 7.23 9.85 -8.08
C PHE A 234 8.63 9.31 -7.71
N PHE A 235 8.95 8.09 -8.14
CA PHE A 235 10.22 7.44 -7.86
C PHE A 235 11.36 7.89 -8.80
N LYS A 236 11.07 8.65 -9.85
CA LYS A 236 12.13 9.29 -10.66
C LYS A 236 12.76 10.48 -9.94
N ILE A 237 12.02 11.11 -9.01
CA ILE A 237 12.46 12.30 -8.29
C ILE A 237 12.98 11.89 -6.90
N SER A 238 14.26 11.48 -6.84
CA SER A 238 14.82 10.81 -5.65
C SER A 238 14.67 11.57 -4.33
N TRP A 239 14.82 12.89 -4.32
CA TRP A 239 14.71 13.67 -3.09
C TRP A 239 13.31 13.60 -2.45
N LEU A 240 12.28 13.26 -3.23
CA LEU A 240 10.90 13.26 -2.77
C LEU A 240 10.56 12.01 -1.93
N TYR A 241 11.30 10.92 -2.09
CA TYR A 241 11.06 9.66 -1.38
C TYR A 241 12.21 9.19 -0.48
N LYS A 242 13.40 9.81 -0.55
CA LYS A 242 14.56 9.51 0.32
C LYS A 242 14.23 9.51 1.82
N LYS A 243 13.30 10.36 2.28
CA LYS A 243 12.83 10.37 3.68
C LYS A 243 12.24 9.01 4.09
N TYR A 244 11.44 8.41 3.22
CA TYR A 244 10.80 7.11 3.46
C TYR A 244 11.82 5.97 3.35
N GLU A 245 12.73 6.04 2.38
CA GLU A 245 13.83 5.08 2.24
C GLU A 245 14.71 5.03 3.50
N LYS A 246 15.03 6.19 4.07
CA LYS A 246 15.74 6.26 5.36
C LYS A 246 14.95 5.58 6.48
N SER A 247 13.65 5.87 6.59
CA SER A 247 12.79 5.28 7.63
C SER A 247 12.72 3.75 7.51
N VAL A 248 12.67 3.24 6.28
CA VAL A 248 12.73 1.80 6.00
C VAL A 248 14.08 1.21 6.42
N LYS A 249 15.18 1.86 6.04
CA LYS A 249 16.53 1.44 6.41
C LYS A 249 16.73 1.43 7.92
N ASP A 250 16.29 2.46 8.62
CA ASP A 250 16.46 2.61 10.06
C ASP A 250 15.81 1.46 10.85
N LEU A 251 14.60 1.02 10.44
CA LEU A 251 13.96 -0.15 11.03
C LEU A 251 14.63 -1.46 10.60
N LYS A 252 14.92 -1.62 9.31
CA LYS A 252 15.50 -2.86 8.77
C LYS A 252 16.86 -3.15 9.40
N ASP A 253 17.73 -2.15 9.50
CA ASP A 253 19.05 -2.29 10.11
C ASP A 253 18.93 -2.65 11.60
N ALA A 254 17.94 -2.08 12.32
CA ALA A 254 17.69 -2.43 13.71
C ALA A 254 17.21 -3.87 13.87
N MET A 255 16.32 -4.34 12.98
CA MET A 255 15.85 -5.73 12.97
C MET A 255 16.96 -6.72 12.61
N GLU A 256 17.87 -6.38 11.69
CA GLU A 256 19.02 -7.24 11.33
C GLU A 256 19.94 -7.49 12.53
N VAL A 257 20.14 -6.51 13.41
CA VAL A 257 20.90 -6.70 14.65
C VAL A 257 20.23 -7.76 15.54
N LEU A 258 18.91 -7.67 15.71
CA LEU A 258 18.15 -8.64 16.54
C LEU A 258 18.13 -10.04 15.91
N ILE A 259 18.00 -10.14 14.59
CA ILE A 259 18.01 -11.41 13.86
C ILE A 259 19.40 -12.05 13.88
N ALA A 260 20.47 -11.26 13.78
CA ALA A 260 21.84 -11.75 13.89
C ALA A 260 22.13 -12.30 15.29
N GLU A 261 21.64 -11.64 16.33
CA GLU A 261 21.67 -12.17 17.70
C GLU A 261 20.88 -13.47 17.83
N LYS A 262 19.66 -13.51 17.29
CA LYS A 262 18.82 -14.72 17.29
C LYS A 262 19.51 -15.91 16.62
N ARG A 263 20.11 -15.71 15.46
CA ARG A 263 20.92 -16.72 14.75
C ARG A 263 22.03 -17.28 15.62
N ARG A 264 22.76 -16.41 16.33
CA ARG A 264 23.85 -16.84 17.23
C ARG A 264 23.32 -17.72 18.35
N ARG A 265 22.22 -17.31 19.01
CA ARG A 265 21.61 -18.09 20.10
C ARG A 265 21.12 -19.45 19.64
N ILE A 266 20.46 -19.52 18.49
CA ILE A 266 20.01 -20.80 17.89
C ILE A 266 21.20 -21.72 17.64
N SER A 267 22.32 -21.20 17.11
CA SER A 267 23.50 -22.01 16.78
C SER A 267 24.22 -22.61 17.99
N THR A 268 23.98 -22.09 19.20
CA THR A 268 24.63 -22.52 20.45
C THR A 268 23.67 -23.21 21.42
N GLU A 269 22.39 -23.34 21.07
CA GLU A 269 21.35 -23.86 21.96
C GLU A 269 21.37 -25.39 21.99
N GLU A 270 21.48 -25.97 23.18
CA GLU A 270 21.61 -27.42 23.36
C GLU A 270 20.23 -28.13 23.28
N LYS A 271 19.14 -27.40 23.57
CA LYS A 271 17.77 -27.92 23.59
C LYS A 271 16.81 -27.15 22.68
N LEU A 272 17.17 -27.06 21.40
CA LEU A 272 16.40 -26.27 20.43
C LEU A 272 14.92 -26.69 20.33
N GLU A 273 14.63 -27.99 20.48
CA GLU A 273 13.27 -28.54 20.43
C GLU A 273 12.34 -27.99 21.53
N GLU A 274 12.88 -27.60 22.69
CA GLU A 274 12.10 -27.10 23.83
C GLU A 274 11.79 -25.59 23.71
N CYS A 275 12.55 -24.84 22.91
CA CYS A 275 12.48 -23.37 22.85
C CYS A 275 12.00 -22.79 21.51
N MET A 276 11.36 -23.61 20.67
CA MET A 276 10.85 -23.19 19.36
C MET A 276 9.88 -21.98 19.43
N ASP A 277 10.14 -21.02 18.55
CA ASP A 277 9.29 -19.84 18.31
C ASP A 277 9.29 -19.50 16.81
N PHE A 278 8.51 -18.48 16.44
CA PHE A 278 8.33 -18.09 15.05
C PHE A 278 9.65 -17.76 14.34
N ALA A 279 10.55 -17.02 14.99
CA ALA A 279 11.84 -16.67 14.41
C ALA A 279 12.74 -17.91 14.25
N THR A 280 12.74 -18.83 15.22
CA THR A 280 13.50 -20.09 15.11
C THR A 280 12.99 -20.98 13.97
N GLU A 281 11.70 -20.99 13.66
CA GLU A 281 11.17 -21.76 12.52
C GLU A 281 11.52 -21.19 11.14
N LEU A 282 11.91 -19.92 11.07
CA LEU A 282 12.21 -19.20 9.82
C LEU A 282 13.72 -19.06 9.54
N ILE A 283 14.56 -19.19 10.56
CA ILE A 283 16.02 -18.99 10.51
C ILE A 283 16.72 -20.34 10.36
#